data_AF-I2DA11-F1
#
_entry.id   AF-I2DA11-F1
#
_cell.length_a   1.000
_cell.length_b   1.000
_cell.length_c   1.000
_cell.angle_alpha   90.00
_cell.angle_beta   90.00
_cell.angle_gamma   90.00
#
_symmetry.space_group_name_H-M   'P 1'
#
loop_
_entity.id
_entity.type
_entity.pdbx_description
1 polymer ?
#
loop_
_entity_poly.entity_id
_entity_poly.type
_entity_poly.pdbx_seq_one_letter_code
_entity_poly.pdbx_strand_id
1 'polypeptide(L)'
;MKAWYNKVSIFLILVSLVYVTYLTYISSSKLLVGAAVAENQDNEVVITNIEEFSTAYYSGIQKGDVIKSINNHKVKRPLEVQKYNSNHVSSIVVERDGEKVKIKPDLMNDGNFTTFVIPLIFYIACLFCCFFILKINESKKLLSALILIIFLLSASLAYLSAGGSAKGDWLSRC
;
A
#
# COMPACT_ATOMS: atom_id res chain seq x y z
N MET A 1 -10.05 -19.57 -32.72
CA MET A 1 -10.46 -18.81 -31.51
C MET A 1 -10.16 -19.51 -30.18
N LYS A 2 -10.32 -20.83 -30.01
CA LYS A 2 -10.10 -21.53 -28.71
C LYS A 2 -8.71 -21.36 -28.06
N ALA A 3 -7.62 -21.29 -28.82
CA ALA A 3 -6.26 -21.15 -28.25
C ALA A 3 -5.93 -19.77 -27.64
N TRP A 4 -6.82 -18.80 -27.77
CA TRP A 4 -6.60 -17.43 -27.30
C TRP A 4 -6.87 -17.27 -25.80
N TYR A 5 -7.84 -18.00 -25.23
CA TYR A 5 -8.32 -17.76 -23.87
C TYR A 5 -7.25 -18.02 -22.80
N ASN A 6 -6.51 -19.13 -22.87
CA ASN A 6 -5.45 -19.41 -21.89
C ASN A 6 -4.31 -18.38 -21.99
N LYS A 7 -3.99 -17.90 -23.21
CA LYS A 7 -2.98 -16.84 -23.39
C LYS A 7 -3.43 -15.53 -22.73
N VAL A 8 -4.71 -15.16 -22.90
CA VAL A 8 -5.29 -13.99 -22.23
C VAL A 8 -5.29 -14.16 -20.72
N SER A 9 -5.69 -15.33 -20.20
CA SER A 9 -5.64 -15.61 -18.77
C SER A 9 -4.23 -15.44 -18.19
N ILE A 10 -3.21 -15.98 -18.86
CA ILE A 10 -1.80 -15.81 -18.44
C ILE A 10 -1.41 -14.34 -18.47
N PHE A 11 -1.75 -13.61 -19.54
CA PHE A 11 -1.49 -12.17 -19.64
C PHE A 11 -2.15 -11.39 -18.50
N LEU A 12 -3.41 -11.67 -18.16
CA LEU A 12 -4.12 -11.02 -17.06
C LEU A 12 -3.47 -11.32 -15.70
N ILE A 13 -3.02 -12.56 -15.48
CA ILE A 13 -2.27 -12.93 -14.27
C ILE A 13 -0.97 -12.12 -14.18
N LEU A 14 -0.20 -12.01 -15.27
CA LEU A 14 1.04 -11.22 -15.28
C LEU A 14 0.78 -9.74 -14.99
N VAL A 15 -0.25 -9.15 -15.59
CA VAL A 15 -0.66 -7.77 -15.30
C VAL A 15 -1.06 -7.61 -13.83
N SER A 16 -1.79 -8.59 -13.28
CA SER A 16 -2.16 -8.59 -11.86
C SER A 16 -0.93 -8.62 -10.95
N LEU A 17 0.12 -9.38 -11.29
CA LEU A 17 1.34 -9.46 -10.49
C LEU A 17 2.11 -8.13 -10.48
N VAL A 18 2.15 -7.43 -11.62
CA VAL A 18 2.73 -6.09 -11.71
C VAL A 18 1.96 -5.12 -10.83
N TYR A 19 0.62 -5.15 -10.87
CA TYR A 19 -0.20 -4.28 -10.04
C TYR A 19 -0.04 -4.58 -8.53
N VAL A 20 -0.02 -5.85 -8.11
CA VAL A 20 0.21 -6.20 -6.70
C VAL A 20 1.61 -5.81 -6.22
N THR A 21 2.63 -5.92 -7.08
CA THR A 21 3.98 -5.44 -6.76
C THR A 21 3.99 -3.93 -6.53
N TYR A 22 3.27 -3.17 -7.38
CA TYR A 22 3.06 -1.73 -7.19
C TYR A 22 2.37 -1.41 -5.85
N LEU A 23 1.29 -2.12 -5.51
CA LEU A 23 0.59 -1.90 -4.23
C LEU A 23 1.45 -2.25 -3.01
N THR A 24 2.27 -3.29 -3.12
CA THR A 24 3.24 -3.66 -2.07
C THR A 24 4.23 -2.53 -1.81
N TYR A 25 4.71 -1.91 -2.89
CA TYR A 25 5.60 -0.77 -2.81
C TYR A 25 4.93 0.45 -2.15
N ILE A 26 3.70 0.78 -2.53
CA ILE A 26 2.92 1.84 -1.88
C ILE A 26 2.70 1.54 -0.39
N SER A 27 2.37 0.30 -0.05
CA SER A 27 2.14 -0.12 1.33
C SER A 27 3.34 0.05 2.24
N SER A 28 4.55 0.01 1.68
CA SER A 28 5.82 0.12 2.40
C SER A 28 6.38 1.56 2.44
N SER A 29 5.73 2.54 1.79
CA SER A 29 6.35 3.84 1.49
C SER A 29 5.50 5.06 1.81
N LYS A 30 4.38 4.93 2.53
CA LYS A 30 3.46 6.04 2.82
C LYS A 30 3.21 6.25 4.33
N LEU A 31 4.31 6.46 5.07
CA LEU A 31 4.31 6.49 6.54
C LEU A 31 3.54 7.68 7.16
N LEU A 32 3.44 8.81 6.44
CA LEU A 32 2.76 10.03 6.91
C LEU A 32 1.26 10.10 6.61
N VAL A 33 0.68 9.08 5.97
CA VAL A 33 -0.76 9.09 5.66
C VAL A 33 -1.57 9.12 6.95
N GLY A 34 -2.43 10.13 7.06
CA GLY A 34 -3.26 10.44 8.23
C GLY A 34 -2.60 11.34 9.28
N ALA A 35 -1.39 11.86 9.03
CA ALA A 35 -0.77 12.87 9.89
C ALA A 35 -0.95 14.29 9.31
N ALA A 36 -1.40 15.21 10.16
CA ALA A 36 -1.41 16.64 9.88
C ALA A 36 -0.16 17.30 10.48
N VAL A 37 0.45 18.22 9.73
CA VAL A 37 1.67 18.91 10.14
C VAL A 37 1.49 20.42 10.04
N ALA A 38 2.11 21.16 10.96
CA ALA A 38 2.18 22.61 10.93
C ALA A 38 3.56 23.10 11.40
N GLU A 39 3.81 24.39 11.21
CA GLU A 39 4.98 25.07 11.77
C GLU A 39 4.66 25.54 13.20
N ASN A 40 5.58 25.32 14.14
CA ASN A 40 5.48 25.90 15.48
C ASN A 40 6.12 27.30 15.54
N GLN A 41 6.14 27.91 16.73
CA GLN A 41 6.72 29.24 16.95
C GLN A 41 8.25 29.29 16.73
N ASP A 42 8.93 28.13 16.79
CA ASP A 42 10.37 27.98 16.62
C ASP A 42 10.78 27.63 15.18
N ASN A 43 9.84 27.76 14.22
CA ASN A 43 10.01 27.37 12.80
C ASN A 43 10.35 25.88 12.59
N GLU A 44 9.84 25.02 13.45
CA GLU A 44 9.96 23.56 13.34
C GLU A 44 8.66 22.92 12.85
N VAL A 45 8.79 21.78 12.17
CA VAL A 45 7.62 21.04 11.67
C VAL A 45 7.13 20.07 12.72
N VAL A 46 5.90 20.26 13.19
CA VAL A 46 5.30 19.50 14.29
C VAL A 46 4.06 18.77 13.81
N ILE A 47 3.86 17.54 14.30
CA ILE A 47 2.61 16.79 14.10
C ILE A 47 1.51 17.40 14.96
N THR A 48 0.50 18.00 14.33
CA THR A 48 -0.60 18.66 15.02
C THR A 48 -1.79 17.75 15.26
N ASN A 49 -1.98 16.76 14.38
CA ASN A 49 -3.05 15.79 14.49
C ASN A 49 -2.67 14.46 13.82
N ILE A 50 -3.25 13.37 14.31
CA ILE A 50 -3.15 12.04 13.70
C ILE A 50 -4.55 11.46 13.64
N GLU A 51 -4.94 11.03 12.45
CA GLU A 51 -6.17 10.29 12.22
C GLU A 51 -6.04 8.88 12.81
N GLU A 52 -7.02 8.47 13.62
CA GLU A 52 -7.06 7.12 14.19
C GLU A 52 -7.08 6.06 13.10
N PHE A 53 -6.42 4.93 13.35
CA PHE A 53 -6.30 3.82 12.40
C PHE A 53 -5.62 4.17 11.07
N SER A 54 -4.97 5.32 10.97
CA SER A 54 -4.16 5.69 9.81
C SER A 54 -2.79 5.01 9.80
N THR A 55 -2.07 5.12 8.67
CA THR A 55 -0.71 4.58 8.59
C THR A 55 0.23 5.27 9.58
N ALA A 56 0.08 6.58 9.77
CA ALA A 56 0.84 7.34 10.76
C ALA A 56 0.54 6.87 12.19
N TYR A 57 -0.74 6.64 12.53
CA TYR A 57 -1.16 6.13 13.83
C TYR A 57 -0.51 4.80 14.15
N TYR A 58 -0.67 3.82 13.25
CA TYR A 58 -0.11 2.49 13.45
C TYR A 58 1.42 2.55 13.52
N SER A 59 2.07 3.38 12.70
CA SER A 59 3.54 3.52 12.73
C SER A 59 4.08 4.14 14.04
N GLY A 60 3.22 4.54 14.98
CA GLY A 60 3.62 5.05 16.28
C GLY A 60 4.04 6.52 16.25
N ILE A 61 3.69 7.26 15.20
CA ILE A 61 3.78 8.73 15.18
C ILE A 61 2.80 9.25 16.22
N GLN A 62 3.15 10.33 16.92
CA GLN A 62 2.32 10.93 17.96
C GLN A 62 2.15 12.44 17.73
N LYS A 63 1.02 12.98 18.23
CA LYS A 63 0.80 14.42 18.23
C LYS A 63 1.85 15.08 19.12
N GLY A 64 2.45 16.16 18.65
CA GLY A 64 3.56 16.85 19.31
C GLY A 64 4.95 16.39 18.86
N ASP A 65 5.06 15.30 18.09
CA ASP A 65 6.33 14.89 17.49
C ASP A 65 6.87 16.00 16.58
N VAL A 66 8.16 16.34 16.74
CA VAL A 66 8.85 17.30 15.86
C VAL A 66 9.59 16.53 14.77
N ILE A 67 9.23 16.70 13.51
CA ILE A 67 9.89 16.03 12.39
C ILE A 67 11.26 16.67 12.15
N LYS A 68 12.34 15.91 12.39
CA LYS A 68 13.72 16.37 12.12
C LYS A 68 14.23 15.90 10.77
N SER A 69 13.82 14.72 10.30
CA SER A 69 14.20 14.23 8.96
C SER A 69 13.21 13.23 8.38
N ILE A 70 13.11 13.23 7.05
CA ILE A 70 12.37 12.27 6.24
C ILE A 70 13.35 11.64 5.24
N ASN A 71 13.42 10.31 5.17
CA ASN A 71 14.36 9.58 4.30
C ASN A 71 15.81 10.07 4.40
N ASN A 72 16.29 10.32 5.62
CA ASN A 72 17.61 10.90 5.92
C ASN A 72 17.84 12.35 5.41
N HIS A 73 16.84 13.00 4.83
CA HIS A 73 16.89 14.43 4.49
C HIS A 73 16.30 15.25 5.63
N LYS A 74 17.05 16.24 6.11
CA LYS A 74 16.55 17.18 7.13
C LYS A 74 15.37 17.96 6.59
N VAL A 75 14.36 18.12 7.42
CA VAL A 75 13.18 18.92 7.13
C VAL A 75 13.25 20.19 7.97
N LYS A 76 13.01 21.33 7.33
CA LYS A 76 12.97 22.64 8.01
C LYS A 76 11.66 23.37 7.84
N ARG A 77 10.84 23.00 6.85
CA ARG A 77 9.60 23.71 6.51
C ARG A 77 8.43 22.76 6.27
N PRO A 78 7.19 23.12 6.63
CA PRO A 78 6.03 22.26 6.40
C PRO A 78 5.78 21.93 4.93
N LEU A 79 6.12 22.86 4.02
CA LEU A 79 6.04 22.65 2.57
C LEU A 79 6.94 21.50 2.09
N GLU A 80 8.08 21.29 2.75
CA GLU A 80 8.96 20.15 2.45
C GLU A 80 8.25 18.84 2.84
N VAL A 81 7.52 18.83 3.96
CA VAL A 81 6.72 17.67 4.37
C VAL A 81 5.55 17.42 3.41
N GLN A 82 4.84 18.45 2.92
CA GLN A 82 3.80 18.24 1.91
C GLN A 82 4.37 17.61 0.63
N LYS A 83 5.56 18.04 0.19
CA LYS A 83 6.28 17.41 -0.93
C LYS A 83 6.57 15.93 -0.67
N TYR A 84 6.84 15.55 0.59
CA TYR A 84 7.03 14.16 0.99
C TYR A 84 5.70 13.42 1.27
N ASN A 85 4.62 14.09 1.66
CA ASN A 85 3.33 13.47 1.93
C ASN A 85 2.69 12.95 0.61
N SER A 86 3.04 13.56 -0.52
CA SER A 86 2.74 13.05 -1.86
C SER A 86 3.76 12.02 -2.39
N ASN A 87 4.92 11.89 -1.73
CA ASN A 87 6.04 11.05 -2.16
C ASN A 87 6.35 9.91 -1.17
N HIS A 88 7.25 9.03 -1.58
CA HIS A 88 7.68 7.87 -0.80
C HIS A 88 8.37 8.28 0.50
N VAL A 89 7.75 8.05 1.66
CA VAL A 89 8.33 8.16 3.01
C VAL A 89 8.61 6.76 3.56
N SER A 90 9.88 6.37 3.51
CA SER A 90 10.37 5.04 3.95
C SER A 90 11.00 5.09 5.34
N SER A 91 11.28 6.26 5.87
CA SER A 91 11.73 6.44 7.26
C SER A 91 11.56 7.88 7.71
N ILE A 92 11.29 8.05 9.00
CA ILE A 92 11.18 9.36 9.65
C ILE A 92 12.02 9.34 10.92
N VAL A 93 12.67 10.46 11.21
CA VAL A 93 13.23 10.71 12.55
C VAL A 93 12.46 11.86 13.15
N VAL A 94 11.79 11.59 14.26
CA VAL A 94 11.07 12.57 15.07
C VAL A 94 11.82 12.83 16.37
N GLU A 95 11.63 14.00 16.94
CA GLU A 95 12.02 14.31 18.30
C GLU A 95 10.78 14.27 19.18
N ARG A 96 10.83 13.45 20.23
CA ARG A 96 9.76 13.23 21.21
C ARG A 96 10.39 13.32 22.59
N ASP A 97 9.89 14.24 23.42
CA ASP A 97 10.39 14.48 24.77
C ASP A 97 11.91 14.71 24.85
N GLY A 98 12.49 15.33 23.81
CA GLY A 98 13.93 15.61 23.71
C GLY A 98 14.78 14.45 23.15
N GLU A 99 14.19 13.27 22.91
CA GLU A 99 14.87 12.13 22.32
C GLU A 99 14.54 11.94 20.84
N LYS A 100 15.50 11.45 20.06
CA LYS A 100 15.31 11.17 18.63
C LYS A 100 14.82 9.74 18.43
N VAL A 101 13.58 9.61 17.97
CA VAL A 101 12.95 8.33 17.65
C VAL A 101 12.97 8.11 16.14
N LYS A 102 13.55 6.99 15.69
CA LYS A 102 13.54 6.60 14.29
C LYS A 102 12.37 5.66 14.02
N ILE A 103 11.43 6.12 13.20
CA ILE A 103 10.23 5.39 12.80
C ILE A 103 10.43 4.84 11.38
N LYS A 104 10.11 3.56 11.21
CA LYS A 104 10.17 2.83 9.94
C LYS A 104 8.83 2.16 9.65
N PRO A 105 8.50 1.95 8.37
CA PRO A 105 7.25 1.30 8.00
C PRO A 105 7.34 -0.17 8.41
N ASP A 106 6.35 -0.63 9.16
CA ASP A 106 6.20 -2.02 9.54
C ASP A 106 4.99 -2.62 8.84
N LEU A 107 5.23 -3.61 7.99
CA LEU A 107 4.21 -4.30 7.21
C LEU A 107 3.37 -5.28 8.04
N MET A 108 3.84 -5.67 9.23
CA MET A 108 3.14 -6.61 10.11
C MET A 108 2.30 -5.92 11.20
N ASN A 109 2.28 -4.59 11.20
CA ASN A 109 1.49 -3.81 12.12
C ASN A 109 -0.02 -3.95 11.86
N ASP A 110 -0.85 -3.78 12.88
CA ASP A 110 -2.30 -3.98 12.88
C ASP A 110 -3.01 -3.33 11.68
N GLY A 111 -2.63 -2.10 11.33
CA GLY A 111 -3.16 -1.40 10.17
C GLY A 111 -2.84 -2.08 8.83
N ASN A 112 -1.61 -2.52 8.64
CA ASN A 112 -1.18 -3.21 7.42
C ASN A 112 -1.66 -4.66 7.38
N PHE A 113 -1.88 -5.29 8.54
CA PHE A 113 -2.40 -6.64 8.62
C PHE A 113 -3.76 -6.76 7.92
N THR A 114 -4.69 -5.88 8.25
CA THR A 114 -6.05 -5.89 7.69
C THR A 114 -6.12 -5.30 6.28
N THR A 115 -5.34 -4.24 6.01
CA THR A 115 -5.42 -3.52 4.73
C THR A 115 -4.52 -4.10 3.64
N PHE A 116 -3.55 -4.96 3.97
CA PHE A 116 -2.60 -5.50 3.00
C PHE A 116 -2.33 -7.00 3.18
N VAL A 117 -2.00 -7.49 4.38
CA VAL A 117 -1.60 -8.90 4.58
C VAL A 117 -2.74 -9.87 4.29
N ILE A 118 -3.93 -9.65 4.88
CA ILE A 118 -5.11 -10.49 4.62
C ILE A 118 -5.51 -10.47 3.12
N PRO A 119 -5.65 -9.30 2.46
CA PRO A 119 -5.88 -9.23 1.02
C PRO A 119 -4.82 -9.95 0.18
N LEU A 120 -3.54 -9.88 0.57
CA LEU A 120 -2.45 -10.53 -0.15
C LEU A 120 -2.53 -12.06 -0.04
N ILE A 121 -2.86 -12.59 1.15
CA ILE A 121 -3.11 -14.02 1.34
C ILE A 121 -4.28 -14.48 0.47
N PHE A 122 -5.37 -13.71 0.43
CA PHE A 122 -6.51 -13.99 -0.42
C PHE A 122 -6.14 -14.00 -1.91
N TYR A 123 -5.35 -13.02 -2.36
CA TYR A 123 -4.82 -12.97 -3.74
C TYR A 123 -3.95 -14.18 -4.08
N ILE A 124 -3.06 -14.61 -3.18
CA ILE A 124 -2.23 -15.82 -3.37
C ILE A 124 -3.11 -17.07 -3.51
N ALA A 125 -4.16 -17.20 -2.69
CA ALA A 125 -5.12 -18.29 -2.82
C ALA A 125 -5.86 -18.25 -4.17
N CYS A 126 -6.27 -17.06 -4.63
CA CYS A 126 -6.86 -16.90 -5.97
C CYS A 126 -5.87 -17.28 -7.09
N LEU A 127 -4.59 -16.90 -6.99
CA LEU A 127 -3.56 -17.30 -7.95
C LEU A 127 -3.37 -18.81 -8.00
N PHE A 128 -3.37 -19.46 -6.85
CA PHE A 128 -3.33 -20.92 -6.76
C PHE A 128 -4.51 -21.56 -7.50
N CYS A 129 -5.73 -21.08 -7.25
CA CYS A 129 -6.92 -21.52 -8.00
C CYS A 129 -6.79 -21.28 -9.51
N CYS A 130 -6.33 -20.10 -9.92
CA CYS A 130 -6.11 -19.75 -11.33
C CYS A 130 -5.10 -20.71 -12.00
N PHE A 131 -4.03 -21.09 -11.30
CA PHE A 131 -3.07 -22.08 -11.79
C PHE A 131 -3.72 -23.44 -12.07
N PHE A 132 -4.54 -23.96 -11.14
CA PHE A 132 -5.27 -25.21 -11.36
C PHE A 132 -6.27 -25.12 -12.50
N ILE A 133 -7.01 -24.01 -12.60
CA ILE A 133 -7.95 -23.78 -13.70
C ILE A 133 -7.22 -23.81 -15.04
N LEU A 134 -6.06 -23.16 -15.16
CA LEU A 134 -5.24 -23.18 -16.37
C LEU A 134 -4.78 -24.59 -16.73
N LYS A 135 -4.25 -25.33 -15.75
CA LYS A 135 -3.77 -26.70 -15.94
C LYS A 135 -4.88 -27.64 -16.41
N ILE A 136 -6.07 -27.54 -15.81
CA ILE A 136 -7.24 -28.36 -16.18
C ILE A 136 -7.79 -27.95 -17.56
N ASN A 137 -7.75 -26.65 -17.89
CA ASN A 137 -8.30 -26.12 -19.13
C ASN A 137 -7.32 -26.16 -20.32
N GLU A 138 -6.12 -26.72 -20.16
CA GLU A 138 -5.10 -26.77 -21.22
C GLU A 138 -5.59 -27.53 -22.46
N SER A 139 -6.28 -28.65 -22.25
CA SER A 139 -6.84 -29.48 -23.32
C SER A 139 -8.19 -28.97 -23.86
N LYS A 140 -9.05 -28.44 -22.97
CA LYS A 140 -10.45 -28.10 -23.31
C LYS A 140 -10.62 -26.68 -23.87
N LYS A 141 -9.79 -25.73 -23.45
CA LYS A 141 -9.77 -24.33 -23.92
C LYS A 141 -11.14 -23.65 -23.89
N LEU A 142 -11.85 -23.82 -22.76
CA LEU A 142 -13.20 -23.32 -22.54
C LEU A 142 -13.19 -21.84 -22.13
N LEU A 143 -14.22 -21.12 -22.57
CA LEU A 143 -14.45 -19.71 -22.21
C LEU A 143 -14.88 -19.54 -20.74
N SER A 144 -15.59 -20.52 -20.18
CA SER A 144 -15.98 -20.51 -18.76
C SER A 144 -14.78 -20.44 -17.81
N ALA A 145 -13.67 -21.09 -18.15
CA ALA A 145 -12.44 -21.03 -17.38
C ALA A 145 -11.83 -19.61 -17.37
N LEU A 146 -11.88 -18.90 -18.50
CA LEU A 146 -11.45 -17.51 -18.58
C LEU A 146 -12.33 -16.60 -17.72
N ILE A 147 -13.66 -16.76 -17.80
CA ILE A 147 -14.59 -15.98 -16.97
C ILE A 147 -14.30 -16.20 -15.48
N LEU A 148 -14.08 -17.44 -15.07
CA LEU A 148 -13.76 -17.76 -13.68
C LEU A 148 -12.43 -17.12 -13.21
N ILE A 149 -11.39 -17.15 -14.05
CA ILE A 149 -10.13 -16.47 -13.76
C ILE A 149 -10.33 -14.96 -13.63
N ILE A 150 -11.09 -14.34 -14.55
CA ILE A 150 -11.40 -12.90 -14.48
C ILE A 150 -12.11 -12.57 -13.17
N PHE A 151 -13.09 -13.38 -12.77
CA PHE A 151 -13.82 -13.18 -11.51
C PHE A 151 -12.91 -13.29 -10.27
N LEU A 152 -12.03 -14.30 -10.22
CA LEU A 152 -11.10 -14.48 -9.09
C LEU A 152 -10.08 -13.32 -9.02
N LEU A 153 -9.56 -12.90 -10.18
CA LEU A 153 -8.65 -11.76 -10.25
C LEU A 153 -9.35 -10.46 -9.88
N SER A 154 -10.57 -10.20 -10.37
CA SER A 154 -11.29 -8.96 -10.04
C SER A 154 -11.63 -8.87 -8.56
N ALA A 155 -12.10 -9.96 -7.94
CA ALA A 155 -12.42 -10.00 -6.52
C ALA A 155 -11.17 -9.74 -5.64
N SER A 156 -10.07 -10.42 -5.93
CA SER A 156 -8.83 -10.27 -5.14
C SER A 156 -8.14 -8.92 -5.36
N LEU A 157 -8.13 -8.41 -6.60
CA LEU A 157 -7.57 -7.10 -6.90
C LEU A 157 -8.41 -5.96 -6.32
N ALA A 158 -9.74 -6.06 -6.32
CA ALA A 158 -10.61 -5.07 -5.68
C ALA A 158 -10.31 -4.97 -4.18
N TYR A 159 -10.09 -6.11 -3.52
CA TYR A 159 -9.75 -6.12 -2.10
C TYR A 159 -8.39 -5.47 -1.83
N LEU A 160 -7.35 -5.80 -2.60
CA LEU A 160 -6.04 -5.15 -2.47
C LEU A 160 -6.10 -3.65 -2.81
N SER A 161 -6.90 -3.27 -3.80
CA SER A 161 -7.10 -1.87 -4.20
C SER A 161 -7.76 -1.04 -3.10
N ALA A 162 -8.67 -1.61 -2.31
CA ALA A 162 -9.26 -0.92 -1.17
C ALA A 162 -8.18 -0.45 -0.16
N GLY A 163 -7.17 -1.28 0.10
CA GLY A 163 -6.02 -0.92 0.94
C GLY A 163 -5.15 0.18 0.33
N GLY A 164 -4.93 0.15 -1.00
CA GLY A 164 -4.25 1.23 -1.73
C GLY A 164 -5.00 2.56 -1.65
N SER A 165 -6.33 2.52 -1.79
CA SER A 165 -7.21 3.70 -1.70
C SER A 165 -7.15 4.34 -0.31
N ALA A 166 -7.18 3.52 0.75
CA ALA A 166 -7.02 3.99 2.13
C ALA A 166 -5.68 4.72 2.37
N LYS A 167 -4.66 4.43 1.57
CA LYS A 167 -3.35 5.10 1.59
C LYS A 167 -3.27 6.31 0.63
N GLY A 168 -4.41 6.77 0.12
CA GLY A 168 -4.50 7.89 -0.80
C GLY A 168 -3.79 7.63 -2.14
N ASP A 169 -3.69 6.38 -2.58
CA ASP A 169 -3.09 6.05 -3.88
C ASP A 169 -3.99 6.47 -5.04
N TRP A 170 -3.42 7.14 -6.04
CA TRP A 170 -4.17 7.60 -7.20
C TRP A 170 -4.75 6.43 -8.02
N LEU A 171 -3.98 5.37 -8.24
CA LEU A 171 -4.38 4.28 -9.13
C LEU A 171 -5.43 3.39 -8.48
N SER A 172 -5.40 3.30 -7.15
CA SER A 172 -6.34 2.53 -6.35
C SER A 172 -7.61 3.28 -5.95
N ARG A 173 -7.71 4.58 -6.22
CA ARG A 173 -8.92 5.38 -5.98
C ARG A 173 -10.02 4.93 -6.93
N CYS A 174 -10.88 4.06 -6.42
CA CYS A 174 -12.15 3.67 -7.03
C CYS A 174 -13.31 4.32 -6.27
#